data_AF-A0A2V8NCV9-F1
#
_entry.id   AF-A0A2V8NCV9-F1
#
_cell.length_a   1.000
_cell.length_b   1.000
_cell.length_c   1.000
_cell.angle_alpha   90.00
_cell.angle_beta   90.00
_cell.angle_gamma   90.00
#
_symmetry.space_group_name_H-M   'P 1'
#
loop_
_entity.id
_entity.type
_entity.pdbx_description
1 polymer ?
#
loop_
_entity_poly.entity_id
_entity_poly.type
_entity_poly.pdbx_seq_one_letter_code
_entity_poly.pdbx_strand_id
1 'polypeptide(L)'
;MALNKRQYDELARYFEFDTWRDVNRLSTNLFILNFFVTGKEIELAEWSSSDVERIKPREEAGIPVTLSVWHKSMGKNLASISMRIHECADRAAAHRLLLEHLSFFQSPDIFQLKESKIGDVVFGNASHHFLLFARANLIVMMTNASRNLIRVDEFATKVDNYLANEPSSSVHANTPFVEPVRSMTVIKSVQHKPPAWQLNVIESPQVWYKFYAPSGDFKNHKGQLHYKPHPKVETSTLKAYAVMPGGPSVQQDLTIKD
;
A
#
# COMPACT_ATOMS: atom_id res chain seq x y z
N MET A 1 18.70 -0.72 8.01
CA MET A 1 20.02 -0.23 7.58
C MET A 1 19.88 0.20 6.14
N ALA A 2 20.12 1.46 5.79
CA ALA A 2 20.02 1.90 4.40
C ALA A 2 21.16 1.28 3.58
N LEU A 3 20.85 0.79 2.38
CA LEU A 3 21.87 0.33 1.44
C LEU A 3 22.76 1.51 1.03
N ASN A 4 24.06 1.28 0.87
CA ASN A 4 24.89 2.28 0.22
C ASN A 4 24.58 2.30 -1.30
N LYS A 5 24.94 3.39 -1.98
CA LYS A 5 24.61 3.59 -3.40
C LYS A 5 25.08 2.42 -4.28
N ARG A 6 26.30 1.91 -4.06
CA ARG A 6 26.85 0.81 -4.85
C ARG A 6 26.03 -0.48 -4.67
N GLN A 7 25.70 -0.83 -3.43
CA GLN A 7 24.86 -1.99 -3.13
C GLN A 7 23.47 -1.85 -3.76
N TYR A 8 22.89 -0.65 -3.68
CA TYR A 8 21.61 -0.35 -4.32
C TYR A 8 21.69 -0.52 -5.84
N ASP A 9 22.70 0.04 -6.50
CA ASP A 9 22.86 -0.02 -7.96
C ASP A 9 23.11 -1.46 -8.45
N GLU A 10 23.90 -2.26 -7.71
CA GLU A 10 24.13 -3.67 -8.01
C GLU A 10 22.84 -4.49 -7.88
N LEU A 11 22.07 -4.26 -6.82
CA LEU A 11 20.79 -4.92 -6.58
C LEU A 11 19.73 -4.52 -7.60
N ALA A 12 19.67 -3.23 -7.94
CA ALA A 12 18.77 -2.69 -8.95
C ALA A 12 19.03 -3.31 -10.32
N ARG A 13 20.32 -3.50 -10.68
CA ARG A 13 20.69 -4.20 -11.91
C ARG A 13 20.29 -5.67 -11.86
N TYR A 14 20.57 -6.36 -10.75
CA TYR A 14 20.27 -7.79 -10.59
C TYR A 14 18.77 -8.09 -10.73
N PHE A 15 17.91 -7.28 -10.11
CA PHE A 15 16.46 -7.44 -10.17
C PHE A 15 15.78 -6.65 -11.30
N GLU A 16 16.54 -6.12 -12.27
CA GLU A 16 16.02 -5.35 -13.41
C GLU A 16 15.06 -4.22 -12.97
N PHE A 17 15.42 -3.47 -11.91
CA PHE A 17 14.54 -2.49 -11.23
C PHE A 17 13.85 -1.52 -12.20
N ASP A 18 14.56 -1.08 -13.25
CA ASP A 18 14.00 -0.14 -14.23
C ASP A 18 12.83 -0.73 -15.04
N THR A 19 12.65 -2.05 -15.10
CA THR A 19 11.54 -2.71 -15.79
C THR A 19 10.22 -2.68 -15.00
N TRP A 20 10.28 -2.46 -13.69
CA TRP A 20 9.11 -2.51 -12.80
C TRP A 20 8.99 -1.33 -11.84
N ARG A 21 9.99 -0.43 -11.79
CA ARG A 21 9.87 0.85 -11.09
C ARG A 21 8.65 1.61 -11.59
N ASP A 22 7.92 2.20 -10.66
CA ASP A 22 6.74 3.05 -10.94
C ASP A 22 5.59 2.35 -11.70
N VAL A 23 5.67 1.05 -11.98
CA VAL A 23 4.58 0.28 -12.62
C VAL A 23 3.32 0.36 -11.77
N ASN A 24 2.19 0.63 -12.42
CA ASN A 24 0.85 0.52 -11.84
C ASN A 24 0.06 -0.46 -12.68
N ARG A 25 -0.47 -1.53 -12.05
CA ARG A 25 -1.29 -2.53 -12.75
C ARG A 25 -2.79 -2.25 -12.66
N LEU A 26 -3.19 -1.22 -11.93
CA LEU A 26 -4.58 -0.76 -11.85
C LEU A 26 -4.87 0.28 -12.93
N SER A 27 -6.13 0.38 -13.35
CA SER A 27 -6.60 1.42 -14.27
C SER A 27 -6.68 2.81 -13.61
N THR A 28 -6.51 2.89 -12.28
CA THR A 28 -6.53 4.12 -11.49
C THR A 28 -5.30 4.19 -10.59
N ASN A 29 -4.92 5.39 -10.17
CA ASN A 29 -3.92 5.60 -9.14
C ASN A 29 -4.56 5.46 -7.76
N LEU A 30 -4.14 4.42 -7.04
CA LEU A 30 -4.51 4.17 -5.66
C LEU A 30 -3.45 4.77 -4.71
N PHE A 31 -3.91 5.32 -3.59
CA PHE A 31 -3.10 5.63 -2.42
C PHE A 31 -3.83 5.19 -1.16
N ILE A 32 -3.08 4.62 -0.21
CA ILE A 32 -3.60 4.11 1.05
C ILE A 32 -2.95 4.88 2.20
N LEU A 33 -3.77 5.44 3.09
CA LEU A 33 -3.32 6.18 4.26
C LEU A 33 -3.84 5.56 5.53
N ASN A 34 -2.98 5.50 6.55
CA ASN A 34 -3.27 5.01 7.88
C ASN A 34 -3.73 3.54 7.94
N PHE A 35 -3.20 2.67 7.09
CA PHE A 35 -3.66 1.29 6.95
C PHE A 35 -3.63 0.50 8.27
N PHE A 36 -4.69 -0.27 8.53
CA PHE A 36 -4.73 -1.28 9.57
C PHE A 36 -5.66 -2.43 9.18
N VAL A 37 -5.49 -3.57 9.88
CA VAL A 37 -6.37 -4.74 9.80
C VAL A 37 -6.94 -5.05 11.18
N THR A 38 -8.06 -5.77 11.21
CA THR A 38 -8.81 -6.07 12.43
C THR A 38 -9.10 -7.55 12.61
N GLY A 39 -8.82 -8.37 11.58
CA GLY A 39 -9.19 -9.79 11.56
C GLY A 39 -10.66 -10.03 11.26
N LYS A 40 -11.42 -8.99 10.91
CA LYS A 40 -12.85 -9.03 10.59
C LYS A 40 -13.14 -8.65 9.13
N GLU A 41 -12.09 -8.55 8.31
CA GLU A 41 -12.20 -8.27 6.90
C GLU A 41 -12.96 -9.41 6.21
N ILE A 42 -14.10 -9.08 5.59
CA ILE A 42 -15.04 -10.05 5.02
C ILE A 42 -14.36 -10.88 3.92
N GLU A 43 -13.49 -10.24 3.15
CA GLU A 43 -12.69 -10.85 2.09
C GLU A 43 -11.72 -11.92 2.62
N LEU A 44 -11.44 -11.89 3.93
CA LEU A 44 -10.55 -12.81 4.63
C LEU A 44 -11.30 -13.75 5.57
N ALA A 45 -12.62 -13.90 5.49
CA ALA A 45 -13.46 -14.60 6.48
C ALA A 45 -13.07 -16.06 6.83
N GLU A 46 -12.33 -16.76 5.97
CA GLU A 46 -11.78 -18.10 6.27
C GLU A 46 -10.54 -18.06 7.18
N TRP A 47 -10.01 -16.87 7.42
CA TRP A 47 -8.83 -16.59 8.20
C TRP A 47 -9.21 -15.72 9.39
N SER A 48 -8.76 -16.12 10.57
CA SER A 48 -8.83 -15.26 11.75
C SER A 48 -7.46 -14.63 11.99
N SER A 49 -7.43 -13.32 12.24
CA SER A 49 -6.19 -12.70 12.69
C SER A 49 -6.04 -12.86 14.21
N SER A 50 -4.86 -13.22 14.66
CA SER A 50 -4.40 -12.96 16.02
C SER A 50 -3.29 -11.91 15.99
N ASP A 51 -3.12 -11.20 17.10
CA ASP A 51 -1.92 -10.39 17.35
C ASP A 51 -1.64 -9.33 16.26
N VAL A 52 -2.64 -8.48 15.97
CA VAL A 52 -2.42 -7.29 15.14
C VAL A 52 -1.71 -6.22 15.97
N GLU A 53 -0.48 -5.91 15.59
CA GLU A 53 0.30 -4.83 16.18
C GLU A 53 0.61 -3.78 15.12
N ARG A 54 0.23 -2.53 15.39
CA ARG A 54 0.63 -1.39 14.57
C ARG A 54 1.74 -0.63 15.26
N ILE A 55 2.93 -0.66 14.67
CA ILE A 55 4.11 0.03 15.16
C ILE A 55 4.22 1.37 14.42
N LYS A 56 3.88 2.44 15.13
CA LYS A 56 4.23 3.80 14.70
C LYS A 56 5.68 4.07 15.11
N PRO A 57 6.57 4.45 14.19
CA PRO A 57 7.94 4.79 14.55
C PRO A 57 7.96 5.94 15.54
N ARG A 58 8.88 5.87 16.51
CA ARG A 58 9.05 6.93 17.53
C ARG A 58 9.62 8.22 16.94
N GLU A 59 10.31 8.13 15.80
CA GLU A 59 10.89 9.26 15.09
C GLU A 59 10.09 9.58 13.83
N GLU A 60 9.99 10.86 13.46
CA GLU A 60 9.28 11.35 12.25
C GLU A 60 9.77 10.71 10.94
N ALA A 61 10.97 10.11 10.93
CA ALA A 61 11.59 9.54 9.74
C ALA A 61 11.29 8.06 9.51
N GLY A 62 10.64 7.37 10.46
CA GLY A 62 10.36 5.94 10.29
C GLY A 62 9.14 5.68 9.38
N ILE A 63 9.14 4.51 8.74
CA ILE A 63 8.02 4.04 7.93
C ILE A 63 7.03 3.28 8.85
N PRO A 64 5.74 3.66 8.91
CA PRO A 64 4.75 2.91 9.68
C PRO A 64 4.69 1.44 9.26
N VAL A 65 4.61 0.55 10.25
CA VAL A 65 4.56 -0.90 10.03
C VAL A 65 3.35 -1.50 10.74
N THR A 66 2.60 -2.33 10.02
CA THR A 66 1.54 -3.18 10.60
C THR A 66 2.00 -4.63 10.54
N LEU A 67 2.03 -5.29 11.70
CA LEU A 67 2.33 -6.70 11.88
C LEU A 67 1.05 -7.43 12.23
N SER A 68 0.86 -8.63 11.68
CA SER A 68 -0.26 -9.49 12.03
C SER A 68 0.08 -10.95 11.78
N VAL A 69 -0.58 -11.84 12.52
CA VAL A 69 -0.58 -13.28 12.25
C VAL A 69 -2.00 -13.69 11.90
N TRP A 70 -2.13 -14.55 10.89
CA TRP A 70 -3.40 -15.03 10.37
C TRP A 70 -3.45 -16.53 10.43
N HIS A 71 -4.59 -17.07 10.86
CA HIS A 71 -4.80 -18.48 11.09
C HIS A 71 -5.94 -19.01 10.25
N LYS A 72 -5.75 -20.20 9.66
CA LYS A 72 -6.81 -20.98 9.01
C LYS A 72 -6.86 -22.37 9.61
N SER A 73 -8.06 -22.79 10.03
CA SER A 73 -8.29 -24.14 10.50
C SER A 73 -8.28 -25.11 9.32
N MET A 74 -7.45 -26.15 9.40
CA MET A 74 -7.28 -27.19 8.38
C MET A 74 -7.50 -28.57 9.01
N GLY A 75 -8.72 -28.82 9.47
CA GLY A 75 -9.08 -30.04 10.20
C GLY A 75 -8.45 -30.06 11.61
N LYS A 76 -7.50 -30.96 11.85
CA LYS A 76 -6.76 -31.05 13.12
C LYS A 76 -5.53 -30.13 13.19
N ASN A 77 -5.16 -29.50 12.07
CA ASN A 77 -3.97 -28.66 11.96
C ASN A 77 -4.35 -27.18 11.89
N LEU A 78 -3.47 -26.33 12.41
CA LEU A 78 -3.55 -24.88 12.28
C LEU A 78 -2.51 -24.40 11.28
N ALA A 79 -2.97 -23.76 10.21
CA ALA A 79 -2.14 -23.06 9.23
C ALA A 79 -1.97 -21.61 9.69
N SER A 80 -0.75 -21.07 9.60
CA SER A 80 -0.46 -19.69 10.05
C SER A 80 0.35 -18.93 9.02
N ILE A 81 -0.01 -17.66 8.77
CA ILE A 81 0.72 -16.73 7.91
C ILE A 81 1.08 -15.49 8.73
N SER A 82 2.35 -15.10 8.72
CA SER A 82 2.77 -13.79 9.22
C SER A 82 2.70 -12.78 8.08
N MET A 83 2.10 -11.62 8.35
CA MET A 83 2.01 -10.52 7.41
C MET A 83 2.61 -9.26 8.01
N ARG A 84 3.48 -8.61 7.25
CA ARG A 84 4.07 -7.30 7.56
C ARG A 84 3.77 -6.32 6.44
N ILE A 85 3.25 -5.16 6.79
CA ILE A 85 2.88 -4.11 5.83
C ILE A 85 3.62 -2.82 6.17
N HIS A 86 4.31 -2.25 5.19
CA HIS A 86 4.96 -0.94 5.29
C HIS A 86 4.17 0.10 4.51
N GLU A 87 3.82 1.22 5.16
CA GLU A 87 3.11 2.33 4.54
C GLU A 87 4.09 3.42 4.08
N CYS A 88 4.41 3.45 2.79
CA CYS A 88 5.40 4.35 2.22
C CYS A 88 4.80 5.70 1.83
N ALA A 89 5.69 6.68 1.58
CA ALA A 89 5.31 8.03 1.16
C ALA A 89 4.60 8.08 -0.19
N ASP A 90 4.99 7.24 -1.15
CA ASP A 90 4.42 7.16 -2.50
C ASP A 90 4.76 5.79 -3.12
N ARG A 91 4.24 5.52 -4.33
CA ARG A 91 4.51 4.27 -5.06
C ARG A 91 6.00 4.06 -5.33
N ALA A 92 6.69 5.11 -5.76
CA ALA A 92 8.12 5.05 -6.05
C ALA A 92 8.91 4.66 -4.78
N ALA A 93 8.55 5.19 -3.62
CA ALA A 93 9.13 4.84 -2.34
C ALA A 93 8.84 3.39 -1.96
N ALA A 94 7.63 2.88 -2.20
CA ALA A 94 7.31 1.47 -2.00
C ALA A 94 8.16 0.55 -2.89
N HIS A 95 8.34 0.90 -4.17
CA HIS A 95 9.15 0.08 -5.08
C HIS A 95 10.64 0.08 -4.68
N ARG A 96 11.18 1.24 -4.25
CA ARG A 96 12.55 1.34 -3.71
C ARG A 96 12.72 0.51 -2.43
N LEU A 97 11.80 0.66 -1.48
CA LEU A 97 11.86 -0.08 -0.22
C LEU A 97 11.67 -1.60 -0.47
N LEU A 98 10.95 -2.00 -1.52
CA LEU A 98 10.83 -3.40 -1.91
C LEU A 98 12.18 -3.94 -2.37
N LEU A 99 12.89 -3.19 -3.21
CA LEU A 99 14.25 -3.53 -3.62
C LEU A 99 15.19 -3.64 -2.40
N GLU A 100 15.10 -2.70 -1.45
CA GLU A 100 15.85 -2.80 -0.19
C GLU A 100 15.50 -4.05 0.60
N HIS A 101 14.22 -4.45 0.66
CA HIS A 101 13.81 -5.69 1.32
C HIS A 101 14.42 -6.93 0.66
N LEU A 102 14.51 -6.94 -0.67
CA LEU A 102 15.14 -8.03 -1.42
C LEU A 102 16.60 -8.24 -1.01
N SER A 103 17.31 -7.19 -0.56
CA SER A 103 18.70 -7.31 -0.09
C SER A 103 18.87 -8.17 1.17
N PHE A 104 17.81 -8.33 1.98
CA PHE A 104 17.87 -9.15 3.18
C PHE A 104 17.76 -10.65 2.89
N PHE A 105 17.37 -11.02 1.67
CA PHE A 105 17.29 -12.41 1.26
C PHE A 105 18.64 -12.85 0.70
N GLN A 106 19.27 -13.81 1.37
CA GLN A 106 20.51 -14.43 0.91
C GLN A 106 20.25 -15.62 -0.03
N SER A 107 18.99 -15.92 -0.34
CA SER A 107 18.61 -17.06 -1.16
C SER A 107 18.51 -16.67 -2.64
N PRO A 108 19.17 -17.41 -3.56
CA PRO A 108 19.00 -17.24 -5.00
C PRO A 108 17.61 -17.66 -5.49
N ASP A 109 16.77 -18.23 -4.64
CA ASP A 109 15.45 -18.76 -5.00
C ASP A 109 14.35 -17.69 -4.98
N ILE A 110 14.71 -16.41 -4.75
CA ILE A 110 13.76 -15.29 -4.84
C ILE A 110 13.81 -14.67 -6.22
N PHE A 111 12.70 -14.73 -6.94
CA PHE A 111 12.56 -14.19 -8.29
C PHE A 111 11.22 -13.48 -8.45
N GLN A 112 11.15 -12.61 -9.47
CA GLN A 112 9.94 -11.89 -9.81
C GLN A 112 8.89 -12.85 -10.40
N LEU A 113 7.67 -12.84 -9.87
CA LEU A 113 6.57 -13.64 -10.39
C LEU A 113 5.82 -12.84 -11.47
N LYS A 114 6.39 -12.72 -12.67
CA LYS A 114 5.90 -11.83 -13.74
C LYS A 114 4.42 -12.06 -14.12
N GLU A 115 4.00 -13.32 -14.19
CA GLU A 115 2.63 -13.75 -14.53
C GLU A 115 1.62 -13.64 -13.37
N SER A 116 2.07 -13.30 -12.17
CA SER A 116 1.19 -13.16 -11.02
C SER A 116 0.32 -11.91 -11.15
N LYS A 117 -0.93 -12.00 -10.70
CA LYS A 117 -1.87 -10.87 -10.62
C LYS A 117 -1.75 -10.08 -9.31
N ILE A 118 -0.91 -10.54 -8.38
CA ILE A 118 -0.72 -9.93 -7.06
C ILE A 118 0.14 -8.68 -7.18
N GLY A 119 -0.33 -7.58 -6.60
CA GLY A 119 0.41 -6.32 -6.51
C GLY A 119 0.65 -5.65 -7.88
N ASP A 120 1.37 -4.54 -7.82
CA ASP A 120 1.99 -3.90 -8.98
C ASP A 120 3.27 -4.66 -9.39
N VAL A 121 3.98 -5.19 -8.40
CA VAL A 121 5.14 -6.08 -8.55
C VAL A 121 5.18 -7.07 -7.39
N VAL A 122 5.56 -8.32 -7.65
CA VAL A 122 5.67 -9.38 -6.65
C VAL A 122 6.90 -10.25 -6.88
N PHE A 123 7.56 -10.58 -5.78
CA PHE A 123 8.67 -11.52 -5.68
C PHE A 123 8.30 -12.65 -4.72
N GLY A 124 8.82 -13.84 -5.00
CA GLY A 124 8.58 -15.02 -4.19
C GLY A 124 9.57 -16.12 -4.50
N ASN A 125 9.41 -17.25 -3.82
CA ASN A 125 10.11 -18.49 -4.15
C ASN A 125 9.21 -19.45 -4.93
N ALA A 126 9.81 -20.48 -5.54
CA ALA A 126 9.09 -21.48 -6.33
C ALA A 126 7.98 -22.21 -5.55
N SER A 127 8.14 -22.37 -4.24
CA SER A 127 7.15 -23.02 -3.38
C SER A 127 6.04 -22.10 -2.88
N HIS A 128 6.14 -20.79 -3.10
CA HIS A 128 5.21 -19.76 -2.65
C HIS A 128 4.97 -19.77 -1.13
N HIS A 129 5.98 -20.13 -0.32
CA HIS A 129 5.92 -20.03 1.16
C HIS A 129 6.29 -18.64 1.66
N PHE A 130 6.78 -17.81 0.75
CA PHE A 130 7.17 -16.44 0.95
C PHE A 130 6.70 -15.61 -0.24
N LEU A 131 6.09 -14.46 0.03
CA LEU A 131 5.81 -13.44 -0.98
C LEU A 131 6.16 -12.05 -0.43
N LEU A 132 6.72 -11.22 -1.31
CA LEU A 132 6.96 -9.80 -1.08
C LEU A 132 6.43 -9.04 -2.28
N PHE A 133 5.44 -8.20 -2.09
CA PHE A 133 4.84 -7.43 -3.17
C PHE A 133 4.63 -5.97 -2.79
N ALA A 134 4.55 -5.11 -3.80
CA ALA A 134 4.13 -3.73 -3.65
C ALA A 134 2.74 -3.55 -4.27
N ARG A 135 1.91 -2.74 -3.63
CA ARG A 135 0.61 -2.29 -4.15
C ARG A 135 0.43 -0.84 -3.76
N ALA A 136 0.27 0.06 -4.74
CA ALA A 136 0.20 1.49 -4.49
C ALA A 136 1.42 1.97 -3.67
N ASN A 137 1.21 2.61 -2.52
CA ASN A 137 2.27 3.04 -1.60
C ASN A 137 2.56 2.00 -0.50
N LEU A 138 2.05 0.78 -0.58
CA LEU A 138 2.30 -0.27 0.40
C LEU A 138 3.33 -1.29 -0.10
N ILE A 139 4.11 -1.82 0.84
CA ILE A 139 4.80 -3.11 0.69
C ILE A 139 4.12 -4.10 1.62
N VAL A 140 3.91 -5.31 1.12
CA VAL A 140 3.36 -6.42 1.89
C VAL A 140 4.33 -7.59 1.80
N MET A 141 4.79 -8.05 2.96
CA MET A 141 5.60 -9.27 3.11
C MET A 141 4.76 -10.33 3.82
N MET A 142 4.70 -11.52 3.25
CA MET A 142 3.97 -12.66 3.78
C MET A 142 4.88 -13.87 3.89
N THR A 143 4.87 -14.52 5.05
CA THR A 143 5.65 -15.73 5.30
C THR A 143 4.78 -16.81 5.95
N ASN A 144 5.04 -18.07 5.61
CA ASN A 144 4.52 -19.19 6.39
C ASN A 144 5.02 -19.10 7.85
N ALA A 145 4.08 -19.11 8.80
CA ALA A 145 4.34 -19.06 10.23
C ALA A 145 3.92 -20.36 10.95
N SER A 146 3.51 -21.39 10.22
CA SER A 146 3.20 -22.73 10.76
C SER A 146 4.35 -23.72 10.58
N ARG A 147 4.36 -24.80 11.36
CA ARG A 147 5.30 -25.93 11.17
C ARG A 147 5.06 -26.66 9.83
N ASN A 148 3.80 -26.77 9.44
CA ASN A 148 3.42 -27.28 8.14
C ASN A 148 3.56 -26.15 7.13
N LEU A 149 4.37 -26.36 6.10
CA LEU A 149 4.56 -25.37 5.04
C LEU A 149 3.27 -25.22 4.23
N ILE A 150 2.68 -24.03 4.26
CA ILE A 150 1.53 -23.66 3.43
C ILE A 150 1.95 -22.62 2.40
N ARG A 151 1.30 -22.64 1.24
CA ARG A 151 1.45 -21.57 0.27
C ARG A 151 0.75 -20.31 0.77
N VAL A 152 1.33 -19.14 0.49
CA VAL A 152 0.78 -17.84 0.92
C VAL A 152 0.14 -17.06 -0.23
N ASP A 153 0.16 -17.58 -1.45
CA ASP A 153 -0.33 -16.91 -2.67
C ASP A 153 -1.85 -16.76 -2.72
N GLU A 154 -2.61 -17.75 -2.26
CA GLU A 154 -4.07 -17.62 -2.15
C GLU A 154 -4.46 -16.50 -1.18
N PHE A 155 -3.80 -16.45 -0.01
CA PHE A 155 -4.03 -15.40 0.98
C PHE A 155 -3.56 -14.03 0.47
N ALA A 156 -2.40 -13.97 -0.17
CA ALA A 156 -1.88 -12.75 -0.80
C ALA A 156 -2.82 -12.20 -1.87
N THR A 157 -3.45 -13.07 -2.67
CA THR A 157 -4.45 -12.65 -3.67
C THR A 157 -5.67 -12.01 -3.00
N LYS A 158 -6.16 -12.59 -1.90
CA LYS A 158 -7.29 -12.01 -1.15
C LYS A 158 -6.94 -10.66 -0.53
N VAL A 159 -5.75 -10.54 0.08
CA VAL A 159 -5.26 -9.28 0.63
C VAL A 159 -5.09 -8.23 -0.47
N ASP A 160 -4.48 -8.59 -1.60
CA ASP A 160 -4.28 -7.67 -2.71
C ASP A 160 -5.59 -7.16 -3.29
N ASN A 161 -6.59 -8.04 -3.44
CA ASN A 161 -7.94 -7.65 -3.85
C ASN A 161 -8.59 -6.70 -2.82
N TYR A 162 -8.45 -6.99 -1.52
CA TYR A 162 -8.93 -6.12 -0.44
C TYR A 162 -8.26 -4.75 -0.48
N LEU A 163 -6.98 -4.66 -0.83
CA LEU A 163 -6.28 -3.39 -0.98
C LEU A 163 -6.71 -2.64 -2.25
N ALA A 164 -6.76 -3.33 -3.38
CA ALA A 164 -7.00 -2.73 -4.70
C ALA A 164 -8.44 -2.28 -4.92
N ASN A 165 -9.43 -3.10 -4.54
CA ASN A 165 -10.82 -2.87 -4.90
C ASN A 165 -11.45 -1.70 -4.13
N GLU A 166 -12.33 -0.96 -4.81
CA GLU A 166 -13.18 0.04 -4.16
C GLU A 166 -14.03 -0.67 -3.07
N PRO A 167 -14.03 -0.17 -1.82
CA PRO A 167 -14.87 -0.73 -0.78
C PRO A 167 -16.35 -0.64 -1.17
N SER A 168 -17.14 -1.65 -0.81
CA SER A 168 -18.60 -1.55 -0.91
C SER A 168 -19.06 -0.43 0.02
N SER A 169 -19.50 0.69 -0.55
CA SER A 169 -19.99 1.83 0.21
C SER A 169 -21.36 1.51 0.75
N SER A 170 -21.52 1.53 2.08
CA SER A 170 -22.82 1.36 2.71
C SER A 170 -23.57 2.68 2.85
N VAL A 171 -22.86 3.81 2.80
CA VAL A 171 -23.42 5.15 3.01
C VAL A 171 -22.59 6.20 2.24
N HIS A 172 -23.25 7.16 1.58
CA HIS A 172 -22.59 8.39 1.13
C HIS A 172 -22.53 9.38 2.30
N ALA A 173 -21.35 9.99 2.53
CA ALA A 173 -21.19 10.95 3.62
C ALA A 173 -22.06 12.19 3.38
N ASN A 174 -22.92 12.53 4.34
CA ASN A 174 -23.51 13.87 4.42
C ASN A 174 -22.53 14.89 5.04
N THR A 175 -21.52 14.40 5.77
CA THR A 175 -20.47 15.21 6.41
C THR A 175 -19.10 14.85 5.81
N PRO A 176 -18.31 15.82 5.31
CA PRO A 176 -17.02 15.54 4.72
C PRO A 176 -16.03 15.00 5.76
N PHE A 177 -15.21 14.04 5.35
CA PHE A 177 -14.08 13.50 6.14
C PHE A 177 -12.73 13.76 5.48
N VAL A 178 -12.75 14.29 4.25
CA VAL A 178 -11.59 14.86 3.57
C VAL A 178 -11.96 16.25 3.07
N GLU A 179 -11.11 17.23 3.34
CA GLU A 179 -11.26 18.58 2.82
C GLU A 179 -10.07 18.90 1.89
N PRO A 180 -10.31 19.17 0.59
CA PRO A 180 -9.24 19.58 -0.31
C PRO A 180 -8.85 21.02 0.02
N VAL A 181 -7.59 21.24 0.42
CA VAL A 181 -7.04 22.56 0.65
C VAL A 181 -5.99 22.84 -0.40
N ARG A 182 -6.22 23.89 -1.19
CA ARG A 182 -5.24 24.33 -2.18
C ARG A 182 -3.99 24.78 -1.43
N SER A 183 -2.90 24.02 -1.50
CA SER A 183 -1.62 24.46 -0.92
C SER A 183 -1.13 25.65 -1.73
N MET A 184 -1.36 26.86 -1.22
CA MET A 184 -0.65 28.04 -1.68
C MET A 184 0.75 28.04 -1.08
N THR A 185 1.58 27.06 -1.47
CA THR A 185 3.02 27.25 -1.30
C THR A 185 3.44 28.21 -2.40
N VAL A 186 3.46 29.51 -2.08
CA VAL A 186 4.10 30.54 -2.90
C VAL A 186 5.61 30.25 -2.87
N ILE A 187 6.03 29.23 -3.62
CA ILE A 187 7.44 29.04 -3.91
C ILE A 187 7.75 30.07 -5.01
N LYS A 188 8.46 31.13 -4.61
CA LYS A 188 9.18 32.02 -5.52
C LYS A 188 10.24 31.20 -6.27
N SER A 189 9.83 30.35 -7.20
CA SER A 189 10.75 29.74 -8.15
C SER A 189 10.09 29.69 -9.51
N VAL A 190 10.66 30.48 -10.40
CA VAL A 190 10.50 30.48 -11.84
C VAL A 190 10.73 29.06 -12.36
N GLN A 191 9.68 28.25 -12.48
CA GLN A 191 9.54 27.09 -13.37
C GLN A 191 8.14 26.50 -13.18
N HIS A 192 7.35 26.48 -14.26
CA HIS A 192 5.95 26.02 -14.31
C HIS A 192 5.80 24.54 -13.87
N LYS A 193 5.80 24.26 -12.57
CA LYS A 193 5.32 22.98 -12.02
C LYS A 193 3.84 23.13 -11.65
N PRO A 194 2.96 22.21 -12.07
CA PRO A 194 1.56 22.26 -11.68
C PRO A 194 1.44 22.23 -10.15
N PRO A 195 0.50 23.00 -9.56
CA PRO A 195 0.34 23.06 -8.12
C PRO A 195 -0.03 21.67 -7.56
N ALA A 196 0.58 21.31 -6.44
CA ALA A 196 0.15 20.15 -5.66
C ALA A 196 -1.00 20.58 -4.74
N TRP A 197 -2.01 19.73 -4.61
CA TRP A 197 -3.15 19.91 -3.73
C TRP A 197 -2.90 19.17 -2.43
N GLN A 198 -3.05 19.82 -1.28
CA GLN A 198 -3.02 19.12 0.00
C GLN A 198 -4.42 18.66 0.35
N LEU A 199 -4.53 17.39 0.75
CA LEU A 199 -5.77 16.79 1.19
C LEU A 199 -5.73 16.71 2.71
N ASN A 200 -6.54 17.54 3.38
CA ASN A 200 -6.67 17.49 4.82
C ASN A 200 -7.63 16.36 5.17
N VAL A 201 -7.08 15.28 5.74
CA VAL A 201 -7.85 14.12 6.16
C VAL A 201 -8.14 14.27 7.65
N ILE A 202 -9.39 14.08 8.06
CA ILE A 202 -9.74 14.07 9.49
C ILE A 202 -9.08 12.85 10.12
N GLU A 203 -8.12 13.05 11.02
CA GLU A 203 -7.43 11.94 11.65
C GLU A 203 -8.37 11.19 12.61
N SER A 204 -8.49 9.88 12.42
CA SER A 204 -9.15 8.99 13.37
C SER A 204 -8.30 7.74 13.54
N PRO A 205 -8.00 7.31 14.78
CA PRO A 205 -7.14 6.14 15.03
C PRO A 205 -7.77 4.83 14.54
N GLN A 206 -9.06 4.82 14.26
CA GLN A 206 -9.82 3.65 13.81
C GLN A 206 -10.26 3.77 12.35
N VAL A 207 -9.75 4.73 11.58
CA VAL A 207 -10.09 4.89 10.17
C VAL A 207 -8.83 4.89 9.33
N TRP A 208 -8.87 4.14 8.24
CA TRP A 208 -7.87 4.20 7.20
C TRP A 208 -8.53 4.62 5.90
N TYR A 209 -7.75 5.14 4.98
CA TYR A 209 -8.27 5.82 3.81
C TYR A 209 -7.75 5.21 2.54
N LYS A 210 -8.62 5.13 1.53
CA LYS A 210 -8.24 4.88 0.14
C LYS A 210 -8.55 6.09 -0.71
N PHE A 211 -7.60 6.48 -1.54
CA PHE A 211 -7.76 7.54 -2.53
C PHE A 211 -7.57 6.96 -3.91
N TYR A 212 -8.54 7.19 -4.79
CA TYR A 212 -8.49 6.78 -6.19
C TYR A 212 -8.50 8.02 -7.07
N ALA A 213 -7.57 8.07 -8.02
CA ALA A 213 -7.52 9.09 -9.06
C ALA A 213 -7.42 8.43 -10.43
N PRO A 214 -8.13 8.91 -11.46
CA PRO A 214 -7.95 8.41 -12.82
C PRO A 214 -6.56 8.74 -13.39
N SER A 215 -5.90 9.79 -12.87
CA SER A 215 -4.56 10.22 -13.28
C SER A 215 -3.87 10.98 -12.15
N GLY A 216 -2.60 11.35 -12.34
CA GLY A 216 -1.80 12.09 -11.36
C GLY A 216 -1.22 11.18 -10.27
N ASP A 217 -0.53 11.78 -9.30
CA ASP A 217 0.23 11.05 -8.28
C ASP A 217 -0.12 11.53 -6.88
N PHE A 218 -0.16 10.60 -5.94
CA PHE A 218 -0.28 10.89 -4.50
C PHE A 218 1.08 10.78 -3.81
N LYS A 219 1.28 11.63 -2.80
CA LYS A 219 2.46 11.58 -1.95
C LYS A 219 2.12 12.04 -0.54
N ASN A 220 2.42 11.20 0.45
CA ASN A 220 2.44 11.58 1.85
C ASN A 220 3.83 12.11 2.22
N HIS A 221 3.90 13.37 2.65
CA HIS A 221 5.12 13.97 3.16
C HIS A 221 4.87 14.44 4.60
N LYS A 222 5.51 13.78 5.57
CA LYS A 222 5.41 14.14 7.00
C LYS A 222 3.95 14.19 7.51
N GLY A 223 3.13 13.21 7.12
CA GLY A 223 1.73 13.12 7.50
C GLY A 223 0.78 13.98 6.65
N GLN A 224 1.30 14.78 5.72
CA GLN A 224 0.50 15.59 4.82
C GLN A 224 0.33 14.88 3.48
N LEU A 225 -0.91 14.57 3.13
CA LEU A 225 -1.22 13.96 1.84
C LEU A 225 -1.30 15.05 0.77
N HIS A 226 -0.49 14.89 -0.27
CA HIS A 226 -0.52 15.72 -1.46
C HIS A 226 -0.97 14.92 -2.68
N TYR A 227 -1.77 15.55 -3.53
CA TYR A 227 -2.13 15.07 -4.85
C TYR A 227 -1.58 16.01 -5.92
N LYS A 228 -0.90 15.46 -6.92
CA LYS A 228 -0.40 16.18 -8.07
C LYS A 228 -1.16 15.73 -9.32
N PRO A 229 -2.05 16.57 -9.89
CA PRO A 229 -2.77 16.24 -11.11
C PRO A 229 -1.81 15.97 -12.28
N HIS A 230 -2.26 15.15 -13.24
CA HIS A 230 -1.52 14.99 -14.48
C HIS A 230 -1.62 16.28 -15.32
N PRO A 231 -0.53 16.80 -15.91
CA PRO A 231 -0.52 18.11 -16.59
C PRO A 231 -1.49 18.28 -17.77
N LYS A 232 -2.11 17.18 -18.25
CA LYS A 232 -3.05 17.16 -19.37
C LYS A 232 -4.52 17.13 -18.95
N VAL A 233 -4.80 17.19 -17.65
CA VAL A 233 -6.14 17.02 -17.09
C VAL A 233 -6.52 18.29 -16.32
N GLU A 234 -7.38 19.11 -16.92
CA GLU A 234 -7.82 20.40 -16.34
C GLU A 234 -8.67 20.23 -15.07
N THR A 235 -9.40 19.13 -14.97
CA THR A 235 -10.22 18.79 -13.81
C THR A 235 -10.07 17.32 -13.49
N SER A 236 -9.70 17.02 -12.25
CA SER A 236 -9.57 15.65 -11.75
C SER A 236 -10.62 15.39 -10.67
N THR A 237 -11.41 14.34 -10.85
CA THR A 237 -12.30 13.82 -9.80
C THR A 237 -11.57 12.70 -9.07
N LEU A 238 -11.37 12.87 -7.76
CA LEU A 238 -10.84 11.84 -6.88
C LEU A 238 -12.00 11.19 -6.13
N LYS A 239 -11.88 9.90 -5.85
CA LYS A 239 -12.73 9.23 -4.86
C LYS A 239 -11.93 8.99 -3.60
N ALA A 240 -12.45 9.39 -2.46
CA ALA A 240 -11.90 9.07 -1.15
C ALA A 240 -12.86 8.14 -0.41
N TYR A 241 -12.29 7.13 0.26
CA TYR A 241 -13.04 6.23 1.13
C TYR A 241 -12.45 6.29 2.52
N ALA A 242 -13.30 6.53 3.53
CA ALA A 242 -12.99 6.29 4.93
C ALA A 242 -13.44 4.87 5.28
N VAL A 243 -12.50 3.98 5.59
CA VAL A 243 -12.76 2.58 5.89
C VAL A 243 -12.67 2.34 7.40
N MET A 244 -13.77 1.87 7.97
CA MET A 244 -13.93 1.59 9.39
C MET A 244 -13.57 0.12 9.73
N PRO A 245 -13.35 -0.20 11.03
CA PRO A 245 -13.15 -1.57 11.49
C PRO A 245 -14.31 -2.48 11.05
N GLY A 246 -14.00 -3.63 10.44
CA GLY A 246 -15.01 -4.59 10.00
C GLY A 246 -15.63 -4.32 8.62
N GLY A 247 -15.14 -3.33 7.87
CA GLY A 247 -15.44 -3.19 6.43
C GLY A 247 -16.42 -2.09 6.00
N PRO A 248 -17.29 -1.50 6.83
CA PRO A 248 -18.08 -0.35 6.41
C PRO A 248 -17.20 0.79 5.90
N SER A 249 -17.64 1.44 4.84
CA SER A 249 -16.93 2.57 4.27
C SER A 249 -17.87 3.71 3.92
N VAL A 250 -17.34 4.92 4.02
CA VAL A 250 -18.00 6.14 3.59
C VAL A 250 -17.24 6.70 2.40
N GLN A 251 -17.94 6.96 1.29
CA GLN A 251 -17.35 7.55 0.09
C GLN A 251 -17.56 9.06 0.07
N GLN A 252 -16.54 9.78 -0.41
CA GLN A 252 -16.60 11.19 -0.76
C GLN A 252 -15.90 11.43 -2.11
N ASP A 253 -16.58 12.11 -3.02
CA ASP A 253 -16.00 12.54 -4.29
C ASP A 253 -15.40 13.94 -4.13
N LEU A 254 -14.16 14.13 -4.59
CA LEU A 254 -13.43 15.39 -4.52
C LEU A 254 -13.18 15.89 -5.94
N THR A 255 -13.66 17.09 -6.27
CA THR A 255 -13.37 17.72 -7.56
C THR A 255 -12.24 18.72 -7.40
N ILE A 256 -11.16 18.50 -8.14
CA ILE A 256 -9.98 19.36 -8.16
C ILE A 256 -9.92 20.05 -9.52
N LYS A 257 -9.87 21.39 -9.52
CA LYS A 257 -9.75 22.24 -10.72
C LYS A 257 -8.49 23.07 -10.62
N ASP A 258 -7.64 22.99 -11.65
CA ASP A 258 -6.43 23.83 -11.73
C ASP A 258 -6.74 25.34 -11.81
#